data_AF-A0A958W363-F1
#
_entry.id   AF-A0A958W363-F1
#
_cell.length_a   1.000
_cell.length_b   1.000
_cell.length_c   1.000
_cell.angle_alpha   90.00
_cell.angle_beta   90.00
_cell.angle_gamma   90.00
#
_symmetry.space_group_name_H-M   'P 1'
#
loop_
_entity.id
_entity.type
_entity.pdbx_description
1 polymer ?
#
loop_
_entity_poly.entity_id
_entity_poly.type
_entity_poly.pdbx_seq_one_letter_code
_entity_poly.pdbx_strand_id
1 'polypeptide(L)'
;MQLKTKVKVGNITNLSDARYCAGMGVDLLGFPIGDNIGQISFDTFLEIAEWVAGPAFILEYADSMDDEQFQKVTQSTAVQYVQLNFDQLLRLGGKIQDLPIILTTSIAEWKDIKAHLLTYNISYLVLVETITPEWAKVEEINSVINVLVPQHLIDNISDVESLPIAGILMEGSSEDKPGQKDYDHLATILEALELD
;
A
#
# COMPACT_ATOMS: atom_id res chain seq x y z
N MET A 1 -1.51 4.07 18.81
CA MET A 1 -0.32 4.94 18.78
C MET A 1 -0.43 5.82 17.54
N GLN A 2 0.27 6.95 17.49
CA GLN A 2 0.29 7.82 16.31
C GLN A 2 1.72 7.86 15.76
N LEU A 3 1.86 7.65 14.45
CA LEU A 3 3.14 7.70 13.75
C LEU A 3 3.39 9.11 13.19
N LYS A 4 4.67 9.46 13.02
CA LYS A 4 5.15 10.74 12.46
C LYS A 4 4.65 11.00 11.03
N THR A 5 4.32 9.95 10.29
CA THR A 5 3.82 10.05 8.93
C THR A 5 2.83 8.93 8.64
N LYS A 6 2.12 9.03 7.52
CA LYS A 6 1.25 7.94 7.06
C LYS A 6 2.09 6.74 6.67
N VAL A 7 1.66 5.56 7.08
CA VAL A 7 2.36 4.31 6.74
C VAL A 7 1.44 3.35 6.00
N LYS A 8 1.90 2.86 4.85
CA LYS A 8 1.38 1.67 4.19
C LYS A 8 2.34 0.50 4.42
N VAL A 9 1.80 -0.64 4.84
CA VAL A 9 2.53 -1.92 4.83
C VAL A 9 1.87 -2.86 3.82
N GLY A 10 2.59 -3.21 2.75
CA GLY A 10 2.12 -4.16 1.72
C GLY A 10 2.42 -5.62 2.06
N ASN A 11 1.97 -6.54 1.21
CA ASN A 11 2.29 -7.97 1.31
C ASN A 11 1.95 -8.64 2.67
N ILE A 12 0.85 -8.25 3.31
CA ILE A 12 0.40 -8.86 4.56
C ILE A 12 -0.28 -10.20 4.27
N THR A 13 0.26 -11.28 4.84
CA THR A 13 -0.22 -12.66 4.59
C THR A 13 -0.66 -13.40 5.86
N ASN A 14 -0.52 -12.79 7.04
CA ASN A 14 -0.90 -13.41 8.30
C ASN A 14 -1.48 -12.40 9.32
N LEU A 15 -2.23 -12.91 10.28
CA LEU A 15 -2.90 -12.11 11.31
C LEU A 15 -1.93 -11.43 12.30
N SER A 16 -0.75 -12.02 12.54
CA SER A 16 0.20 -11.47 13.50
C SER A 16 0.77 -10.14 13.01
N ASP A 17 1.20 -10.08 11.74
CA ASP A 17 1.69 -8.87 11.09
C ASP A 17 0.61 -7.79 11.08
N ALA A 18 -0.61 -8.17 10.65
CA ALA A 18 -1.73 -7.26 10.56
C ALA A 18 -2.06 -6.61 11.91
N ARG A 19 -2.10 -7.40 13.00
CA ARG A 19 -2.35 -6.90 14.35
C ARG A 19 -1.22 -6.02 14.87
N TYR A 20 0.03 -6.42 14.62
CA TYR A 20 1.18 -5.63 15.04
C TYR A 20 1.17 -4.25 14.36
N CYS A 21 1.02 -4.23 13.03
CA CYS A 21 0.92 -2.99 12.25
C CYS A 21 -0.23 -2.10 12.75
N ALA A 22 -1.41 -2.68 12.96
CA ALA A 22 -2.56 -1.95 13.48
C ALA A 22 -2.32 -1.39 14.89
N GLY A 23 -1.67 -2.17 15.77
CA GLY A 23 -1.28 -1.72 17.11
C GLY A 23 -0.33 -0.52 17.08
N MET A 24 0.63 -0.53 16.15
CA MET A 24 1.58 0.56 15.92
C MET A 24 0.96 1.79 15.24
N GLY A 25 -0.29 1.70 14.77
CA GLY A 25 -0.99 2.83 14.14
C GLY A 25 -0.72 2.98 12.64
N VAL A 26 -0.37 1.89 11.95
CA VAL A 26 -0.29 1.86 10.48
C VAL A 26 -1.64 2.21 9.87
N ASP A 27 -1.64 3.05 8.84
CA ASP A 27 -2.86 3.56 8.20
C ASP A 27 -3.43 2.61 7.15
N LEU A 28 -2.57 1.87 6.45
CA LEU A 28 -2.91 1.14 5.23
C LEU A 28 -2.25 -0.24 5.23
N LEU A 29 -3.03 -1.30 5.07
CA LEU A 29 -2.53 -2.68 4.92
C LEU A 29 -2.87 -3.23 3.54
N GLY A 30 -1.84 -3.65 2.80
CA GLY A 30 -1.97 -4.30 1.50
C GLY A 30 -1.95 -5.81 1.61
N PHE A 31 -2.90 -6.46 0.94
CA PHE A 31 -3.08 -7.90 0.93
C PHE A 31 -2.98 -8.44 -0.51
N PRO A 32 -2.06 -9.38 -0.77
CA PRO A 32 -1.97 -10.06 -2.05
C PRO A 32 -3.05 -11.17 -2.09
N ILE A 33 -4.29 -10.79 -2.36
CA ILE A 33 -5.41 -11.74 -2.37
C ILE A 33 -5.40 -12.52 -3.69
N GLY A 34 -5.51 -13.84 -3.63
CA GLY A 34 -5.55 -14.71 -4.80
C GLY A 34 -5.19 -16.16 -4.49
N ASP A 35 -4.98 -16.97 -5.52
CA ASP A 35 -4.79 -18.42 -5.41
C ASP A 35 -3.35 -18.89 -5.72
N ASN A 36 -2.41 -17.96 -5.96
CA ASN A 36 -1.02 -18.28 -6.27
C ASN A 36 -0.12 -18.30 -5.03
N ILE A 37 1.10 -18.81 -5.22
CA ILE A 37 2.14 -18.81 -4.17
C ILE A 37 2.42 -17.38 -3.72
N GLY A 38 2.47 -17.17 -2.40
CA GLY A 38 2.66 -15.86 -1.78
C GLY A 38 1.38 -15.04 -1.64
N GLN A 39 0.24 -15.54 -2.10
CA GLN A 39 -1.06 -14.91 -1.94
C GLN A 39 -1.86 -15.56 -0.81
N ILE A 40 -2.86 -14.85 -0.29
CA ILE A 40 -3.86 -15.39 0.64
C ILE A 40 -5.22 -15.51 -0.03
N SER A 41 -5.98 -16.54 0.33
CA SER A 41 -7.36 -16.66 -0.14
C SER A 41 -8.21 -15.49 0.39
N PHE A 42 -9.30 -15.18 -0.30
CA PHE A 42 -10.22 -14.14 0.16
C PHE A 42 -10.86 -14.48 1.51
N ASP A 43 -11.13 -15.76 1.79
CA ASP A 43 -11.68 -16.18 3.07
C ASP A 43 -10.66 -15.98 4.21
N THR A 44 -9.38 -16.28 3.95
CA THR A 44 -8.29 -15.98 4.89
C THR A 44 -8.15 -14.47 5.14
N PHE A 45 -8.28 -13.64 4.09
CA PHE A 45 -8.30 -12.19 4.25
C PHE A 45 -9.46 -11.74 5.15
N LEU A 46 -10.67 -12.28 4.96
CA LEU A 46 -11.83 -11.94 5.80
C LEU A 46 -11.60 -12.31 7.27
N GLU A 47 -11.03 -13.49 7.53
CA GLU A 47 -10.64 -13.89 8.88
C GLU A 47 -9.66 -12.88 9.51
N ILE A 48 -8.67 -12.38 8.76
CA ILE A 48 -7.75 -11.35 9.27
C ILE A 48 -8.50 -10.04 9.55
N ALA A 49 -9.34 -9.61 8.61
CA ALA A 49 -10.08 -8.35 8.68
C ALA A 49 -11.04 -8.28 9.88
N GLU A 50 -11.57 -9.41 10.36
CA GLU A 50 -12.43 -9.46 11.55
C GLU A 50 -11.69 -9.13 12.85
N TRP A 51 -10.38 -9.36 12.90
CA TRP A 51 -9.56 -9.19 14.10
C TRP A 51 -8.71 -7.93 14.10
N VAL A 52 -8.73 -7.16 13.01
CA VAL A 52 -7.88 -5.99 12.81
C VAL A 52 -8.76 -4.78 12.59
N ALA A 53 -8.52 -3.73 13.38
CA ALA A 53 -9.22 -2.46 13.29
C ALA A 53 -8.21 -1.31 13.26
N GLY A 54 -8.56 -0.21 12.58
CA GLY A 54 -7.70 0.97 12.45
C GLY A 54 -7.25 1.21 11.01
N PRO A 55 -6.41 0.34 10.42
CA PRO A 55 -5.96 0.50 9.05
C PRO A 55 -7.08 0.31 8.03
N ALA A 56 -6.99 0.97 6.88
CA ALA A 56 -7.76 0.59 5.70
C ALA A 56 -7.08 -0.58 4.97
N PHE A 57 -7.89 -1.48 4.41
CA PHE A 57 -7.42 -2.67 3.72
C PHE A 57 -7.44 -2.48 2.21
N ILE A 58 -6.35 -2.90 1.59
CA ILE A 58 -6.06 -2.69 0.18
C ILE A 58 -5.92 -4.06 -0.48
N LEU A 59 -6.64 -4.27 -1.58
CA LEU A 59 -6.36 -5.36 -2.50
C LEU A 59 -5.10 -5.01 -3.31
N GLU A 60 -4.03 -5.78 -3.19
CA GLU A 60 -2.88 -5.72 -4.09
C GLU A 60 -3.18 -6.59 -5.31
N TYR A 61 -3.72 -5.97 -6.37
CA TYR A 61 -4.24 -6.69 -7.53
C TYR A 61 -3.12 -7.36 -8.33
N ALA A 62 -3.34 -8.63 -8.67
CA ALA A 62 -2.44 -9.43 -9.50
C ALA A 62 -3.09 -9.75 -10.86
N ASP A 63 -2.28 -9.79 -11.93
CA ASP A 63 -2.77 -10.12 -13.27
C ASP A 63 -3.37 -11.53 -13.39
N SER A 64 -3.06 -12.43 -12.47
CA SER A 64 -3.61 -13.77 -12.40
C SER A 64 -5.00 -13.84 -11.76
N MET A 65 -5.49 -12.76 -11.16
CA MET A 65 -6.84 -12.69 -10.59
C MET A 65 -7.88 -12.60 -11.71
N ASP A 66 -8.83 -13.53 -11.72
CA ASP A 66 -9.94 -13.52 -12.69
C ASP A 66 -11.04 -12.50 -12.32
N ASP A 67 -11.95 -12.26 -13.27
CA ASP A 67 -13.02 -11.28 -13.13
C ASP A 67 -14.02 -11.64 -12.00
N GLU A 68 -14.27 -12.93 -11.75
CA GLU A 68 -15.22 -13.37 -10.73
C GLU A 68 -14.64 -13.13 -9.33
N GLN A 69 -13.38 -13.52 -9.13
CA GLN A 69 -12.63 -13.27 -7.91
C GLN A 69 -12.47 -11.77 -7.67
N PHE A 70 -12.10 -10.98 -8.69
CA PHE A 70 -11.98 -9.53 -8.56
C PHE A 70 -13.29 -8.89 -8.13
N GLN A 71 -14.41 -9.29 -8.74
CA GLN A 71 -15.73 -8.80 -8.36
C GLN A 71 -16.10 -9.20 -6.93
N LYS A 72 -15.86 -10.47 -6.54
CA LYS A 72 -16.11 -10.96 -5.18
C LYS A 72 -15.37 -10.11 -4.14
N VAL A 73 -14.09 -9.81 -4.38
CA VAL A 73 -13.25 -9.05 -3.45
C VAL A 73 -13.68 -7.58 -3.40
N THR A 74 -13.88 -6.93 -4.55
CA THR A 74 -14.18 -5.49 -4.62
C THR A 74 -15.60 -5.11 -4.22
N GLN A 75 -16.54 -6.07 -4.25
CA GLN A 75 -17.89 -5.87 -3.70
C GLN A 75 -17.95 -6.01 -2.17
N SER A 76 -16.89 -6.52 -1.55
CA SER A 76 -16.77 -6.59 -0.09
C SER A 76 -16.62 -5.20 0.52
N THR A 77 -17.29 -4.95 1.63
CA THR A 77 -17.07 -3.72 2.43
C THR A 77 -15.73 -3.74 3.17
N ALA A 78 -15.07 -4.90 3.27
CA ALA A 78 -13.80 -5.05 3.96
C ALA A 78 -12.61 -4.48 3.18
N VAL A 79 -12.67 -4.44 1.84
CA VAL A 79 -11.63 -3.82 1.01
C VAL A 79 -12.03 -2.38 0.71
N GLN A 80 -11.18 -1.42 1.06
CA GLN A 80 -11.47 0.01 0.82
C GLN A 80 -10.71 0.59 -0.37
N TYR A 81 -9.61 -0.05 -0.80
CA TYR A 81 -8.83 0.40 -1.95
C TYR A 81 -8.38 -0.78 -2.82
N VAL A 82 -8.17 -0.51 -4.10
CA VAL A 82 -7.49 -1.43 -5.03
C VAL A 82 -6.16 -0.80 -5.44
N GLN A 83 -5.06 -1.52 -5.23
CA GLN A 83 -3.74 -1.12 -5.72
C GLN A 83 -3.49 -1.70 -7.10
N LEU A 84 -3.11 -0.83 -8.04
CA LEU A 84 -2.85 -1.16 -9.45
C LEU A 84 -1.58 -0.48 -9.93
N ASN A 85 -0.94 -1.00 -10.97
CA ASN A 85 -0.02 -0.22 -11.79
C ASN A 85 -0.76 0.48 -12.95
N PHE A 86 -0.05 1.33 -13.70
CA PHE A 86 -0.66 2.11 -14.77
C PHE A 86 -1.24 1.25 -15.91
N ASP A 87 -0.55 0.18 -16.32
CA ASP A 87 -1.07 -0.74 -17.35
C ASP A 87 -2.36 -1.44 -16.91
N GLN A 88 -2.43 -1.87 -15.65
CA GLN A 88 -3.61 -2.50 -15.07
C GLN A 88 -4.78 -1.53 -14.98
N LEU A 89 -4.53 -0.26 -14.59
CA LEU A 89 -5.54 0.80 -14.56
C LEU A 89 -6.21 0.96 -15.93
N LEU A 90 -5.40 1.05 -16.99
CA LEU A 90 -5.91 1.21 -18.36
C LEU A 90 -6.65 -0.05 -18.84
N ARG A 91 -6.12 -1.24 -18.53
CA ARG A 91 -6.71 -2.52 -18.94
C ARG A 91 -8.06 -2.79 -18.27
N LEU A 92 -8.18 -2.49 -16.98
CA LEU A 92 -9.44 -2.66 -16.24
C LEU A 92 -10.47 -1.58 -16.59
N GLY A 93 -10.01 -0.37 -16.94
CA GLY A 93 -10.85 0.65 -17.55
C GLY A 93 -12.08 0.99 -16.72
N GLY A 94 -13.26 0.99 -17.34
CA GLY A 94 -14.52 1.32 -16.68
C GLY A 94 -14.90 0.42 -15.50
N LYS A 95 -14.31 -0.77 -15.35
CA LYS A 95 -14.61 -1.70 -14.23
C LYS A 95 -14.21 -1.13 -12.86
N ILE A 96 -13.26 -0.21 -12.83
CA ILE A 96 -12.65 0.33 -11.60
C ILE A 96 -12.88 1.83 -11.44
N GLN A 97 -13.68 2.46 -12.30
CA GLN A 97 -13.82 3.91 -12.35
C GLN A 97 -14.28 4.51 -11.01
N ASP A 98 -15.19 3.82 -10.32
CA ASP A 98 -15.77 4.26 -9.04
C ASP A 98 -15.03 3.69 -7.82
N LEU A 99 -14.05 2.80 -8.01
CA LEU A 99 -13.30 2.21 -6.91
C LEU A 99 -12.19 3.18 -6.43
N PRO A 100 -11.97 3.32 -5.12
CA PRO A 100 -10.80 4.05 -4.62
C PRO A 100 -9.51 3.32 -5.00
N ILE A 101 -8.63 4.03 -5.71
CA ILE A 101 -7.41 3.45 -6.28
C ILE A 101 -6.17 3.98 -5.58
N ILE A 102 -5.23 3.08 -5.33
CA ILE A 102 -3.83 3.38 -5.04
C ILE A 102 -3.04 3.01 -6.29
N LEU A 103 -2.37 3.97 -6.94
CA LEU A 103 -1.65 3.71 -8.17
C LEU A 103 -0.14 3.62 -7.93
N THR A 104 0.43 2.49 -8.26
CA THR A 104 1.87 2.24 -8.23
C THR A 104 2.51 2.72 -9.53
N THR A 105 3.55 3.56 -9.45
CA THR A 105 4.14 4.24 -10.62
C THR A 105 5.53 4.82 -10.36
N SER A 106 6.25 5.20 -11.42
CA SER A 106 7.45 6.02 -11.35
C SER A 106 7.16 7.52 -11.54
N ILE A 107 8.09 8.37 -11.13
CA ILE A 107 8.02 9.82 -11.35
C ILE A 107 8.00 10.15 -12.86
N ALA A 108 8.66 9.34 -13.67
CA ALA A 108 8.73 9.52 -15.13
C ALA A 108 7.35 9.46 -15.81
N GLU A 109 6.42 8.69 -15.25
CA GLU A 109 5.06 8.47 -15.79
C GLU A 109 4.05 9.52 -15.30
N TRP A 110 4.46 10.44 -14.42
CA TRP A 110 3.55 11.41 -13.79
C TRP A 110 2.73 12.20 -14.82
N LYS A 111 3.36 12.60 -15.93
CA LYS A 111 2.68 13.38 -16.97
C LYS A 111 1.48 12.63 -17.56
N ASP A 112 1.63 11.33 -17.78
CA ASP A 112 0.58 10.49 -18.35
C ASP A 112 -0.51 10.25 -17.30
N ILE A 113 -0.12 9.91 -16.06
CA ILE A 113 -1.05 9.69 -14.94
C ILE A 113 -1.88 10.92 -14.62
N LYS A 114 -1.28 12.11 -14.67
CA LYS A 114 -1.97 13.36 -14.36
C LYS A 114 -3.19 13.58 -15.26
N ALA A 115 -3.17 13.10 -16.51
CA ALA A 115 -4.31 13.17 -17.42
C ALA A 115 -5.48 12.26 -17.00
N HIS A 116 -5.24 11.26 -16.14
CA HIS A 116 -6.21 10.27 -15.70
C HIS A 116 -6.83 10.55 -14.33
N LEU A 117 -6.31 11.53 -13.58
CA LEU A 117 -6.81 11.89 -12.23
C LEU A 117 -8.27 12.35 -12.21
N LEU A 118 -8.79 12.88 -13.33
CA LEU A 118 -10.19 13.27 -13.45
C LEU A 118 -11.11 12.12 -13.90
N THR A 119 -10.52 11.03 -14.40
CA THR A 119 -11.25 9.89 -14.96
C THR A 119 -11.44 8.79 -13.92
N TYR A 120 -10.44 8.60 -13.05
CA TYR A 120 -10.40 7.54 -12.04
C TYR A 120 -10.28 8.14 -10.65
N ASN A 121 -10.86 7.47 -9.65
CA ASN A 121 -10.78 7.84 -8.25
C ASN A 121 -9.43 7.45 -7.61
N ILE A 122 -8.33 8.04 -8.09
CA ILE A 122 -6.98 7.80 -7.58
C ILE A 122 -6.75 8.64 -6.33
N SER A 123 -6.57 7.98 -5.19
CA SER A 123 -6.40 8.62 -3.87
C SER A 123 -4.93 8.80 -3.48
N TYR A 124 -4.07 7.87 -3.91
CA TYR A 124 -2.65 7.87 -3.59
C TYR A 124 -1.83 7.40 -4.80
N LEU A 125 -0.61 7.93 -4.91
CA LEU A 125 0.45 7.34 -5.72
C LEU A 125 1.46 6.65 -4.81
N VAL A 126 1.94 5.48 -5.23
CA VAL A 126 3.04 4.76 -4.58
C VAL A 126 4.21 4.72 -5.55
N LEU A 127 5.33 5.35 -5.18
CA LEU A 127 6.51 5.36 -6.04
C LEU A 127 7.22 4.00 -6.06
N VAL A 128 7.72 3.60 -7.23
CA VAL A 128 8.56 2.40 -7.42
C VAL A 128 10.02 2.71 -7.73
N GLU A 129 10.45 3.94 -7.43
CA GLU A 129 11.84 4.32 -7.62
C GLU A 129 12.77 3.39 -6.82
N THR A 130 13.94 3.10 -7.40
CA THR A 130 14.95 2.22 -6.77
C THR A 130 16.12 3.01 -6.18
N ILE A 131 16.13 4.32 -6.41
CA ILE A 131 17.10 5.28 -5.91
C ILE A 131 16.37 6.50 -5.35
N THR A 132 17.00 7.21 -4.41
CA THR A 132 16.42 8.41 -3.80
C THR A 132 16.00 9.40 -4.89
N PRO A 133 14.71 9.78 -4.93
CA PRO A 133 14.19 10.64 -5.98
C PRO A 133 14.65 12.08 -5.80
N GLU A 134 14.52 12.88 -6.84
CA GLU A 134 14.62 14.33 -6.73
C GLU A 134 13.41 14.87 -5.96
N TRP A 135 13.60 15.23 -4.69
CA TRP A 135 12.51 15.65 -3.79
C TRP A 135 11.67 16.81 -4.33
N ALA A 136 12.25 17.71 -5.14
CA ALA A 136 11.50 18.79 -5.79
C ALA A 136 10.43 18.27 -6.77
N LYS A 137 10.69 17.14 -7.47
CA LYS A 137 9.68 16.49 -8.32
C LYS A 137 8.62 15.79 -7.49
N VAL A 138 9.01 15.16 -6.39
CA VAL A 138 8.07 14.53 -5.45
C VAL A 138 7.14 15.59 -4.86
N GLU A 139 7.66 16.76 -4.48
CA GLU A 139 6.88 17.89 -4.00
C GLU A 139 5.87 18.40 -5.05
N GLU A 140 6.28 18.53 -6.32
CA GLU A 140 5.38 18.90 -7.41
C GLU A 140 4.19 17.93 -7.51
N ILE A 141 4.47 16.62 -7.47
CA ILE A 141 3.43 15.59 -7.56
C ILE A 141 2.55 15.61 -6.30
N ASN A 142 3.17 15.66 -5.11
CA ASN A 142 2.49 15.64 -3.82
C ASN A 142 1.58 16.85 -3.60
N SER A 143 1.86 17.98 -4.27
CA SER A 143 0.97 19.15 -4.27
C SER A 143 -0.36 18.91 -5.01
N VAL A 144 -0.45 17.86 -5.82
CA VAL A 144 -1.63 17.50 -6.62
C VAL A 144 -2.33 16.26 -6.08
N ILE A 145 -1.57 15.25 -5.66
CA ILE A 145 -2.07 13.97 -5.15
C ILE A 145 -1.13 13.40 -4.10
N ASN A 146 -1.67 12.76 -3.06
CA ASN A 146 -0.86 12.16 -1.99
C ASN A 146 0.15 11.14 -2.53
N VAL A 147 1.44 11.36 -2.26
CA VAL A 147 2.52 10.46 -2.67
C VAL A 147 3.06 9.69 -1.47
N LEU A 148 3.11 8.37 -1.61
CA LEU A 148 3.80 7.44 -0.72
C LEU A 148 5.12 7.01 -1.36
N VAL A 149 6.19 7.01 -0.56
CA VAL A 149 7.54 6.66 -1.03
C VAL A 149 8.06 5.43 -0.29
N PRO A 150 8.71 4.47 -0.97
CA PRO A 150 9.34 3.34 -0.30
C PRO A 150 10.32 3.80 0.78
N GLN A 151 10.21 3.23 1.99
CA GLN A 151 11.01 3.64 3.14
C GLN A 151 12.52 3.56 2.86
N HIS A 152 12.97 2.57 2.08
CA HIS A 152 14.39 2.38 1.78
C HIS A 152 15.02 3.50 0.94
N LEU A 153 14.22 4.41 0.39
CA LEU A 153 14.69 5.60 -0.33
C LEU A 153 14.91 6.81 0.59
N ILE A 154 14.57 6.67 1.87
CA ILE A 154 14.73 7.70 2.89
C ILE A 154 15.98 7.39 3.69
N ASP A 155 17.00 8.24 3.55
CA ASP A 155 18.31 8.03 4.19
C ASP A 155 18.22 7.98 5.72
N ASN A 156 17.41 8.87 6.32
CA ASN A 156 17.18 8.93 7.74
C ASN A 156 15.68 9.07 8.02
N ILE A 157 15.09 8.01 8.58
CA ILE A 157 13.66 7.95 8.87
C ILE A 157 13.21 9.01 9.87
N SER A 158 14.13 9.53 10.70
CA SER A 158 13.83 10.60 11.65
C SER A 158 13.47 11.92 10.97
N ASP A 159 13.93 12.12 9.73
CA ASP A 159 13.70 13.34 8.94
C ASP A 159 12.41 13.26 8.10
N VAL A 160 11.63 12.19 8.23
CA VAL A 160 10.47 11.90 7.38
C VAL A 160 9.42 13.02 7.36
N GLU A 161 9.24 13.74 8.47
CA GLU A 161 8.28 14.85 8.58
C GLU A 161 8.73 16.09 7.77
N SER A 162 10.02 16.18 7.43
CA SER A 162 10.56 17.27 6.62
C SER A 162 10.49 16.99 5.12
N LEU A 163 10.18 15.75 4.72
CA LEU A 163 10.11 15.34 3.32
C LEU A 163 8.75 15.74 2.71
N PRO A 164 8.71 16.09 1.42
CA PRO A 164 7.49 16.53 0.75
C PRO A 164 6.63 15.33 0.29
N ILE A 165 6.33 14.41 1.21
CA ILE A 165 5.58 13.17 0.98
C ILE A 165 4.34 13.12 1.87
N ALA A 166 3.32 12.39 1.44
CA ALA A 166 2.16 12.12 2.27
C ALA A 166 2.39 10.96 3.25
N GLY A 167 3.35 10.08 2.95
CA GLY A 167 3.66 8.91 3.75
C GLY A 167 4.71 8.00 3.14
N ILE A 168 4.91 6.85 3.77
CA ILE A 168 5.89 5.84 3.35
C ILE A 168 5.24 4.49 3.05
N LEU A 169 5.89 3.73 2.18
CA LEU A 169 5.62 2.32 1.93
C LEU A 169 6.68 1.45 2.63
N MET A 170 6.22 0.44 3.34
CA MET A 170 6.99 -0.71 3.79
C MET A 170 6.33 -2.00 3.28
N GLU A 171 7.05 -3.11 3.35
CA GLU A 171 6.52 -4.44 3.03
C GLU A 171 6.52 -5.31 4.27
N GLY A 172 5.51 -6.16 4.41
CA GLY A 172 5.47 -7.23 5.40
C GLY A 172 6.57 -8.25 5.13
N SER A 173 7.04 -8.91 6.19
CA SER A 173 8.03 -9.98 6.06
C SER A 173 7.42 -11.19 5.36
N SER A 174 8.13 -11.79 4.41
CA SER A 174 7.79 -13.13 3.91
C SER A 174 8.03 -14.18 5.01
N GLU A 175 6.99 -14.92 5.41
CA GLU A 175 7.16 -16.08 6.30
C GLU A 175 7.77 -17.23 5.49
N ASP A 176 9.09 -17.39 5.52
CA ASP A 176 9.76 -18.56 4.92
C ASP A 176 9.33 -19.88 5.59
N LYS A 177 8.92 -19.82 6.86
CA LYS A 177 8.30 -20.92 7.62
C LYS A 177 7.30 -20.38 8.65
N PRO A 178 6.23 -21.12 8.97
CA PRO A 178 5.33 -20.76 10.07
C PRO A 178 6.12 -20.54 11.37
N GLY A 179 6.12 -19.30 11.86
CA GLY A 179 6.80 -18.92 13.10
C GLY A 179 8.28 -18.51 12.98
N GLN A 180 8.86 -18.49 11.77
CA GLN A 180 10.19 -17.88 11.53
C GLN A 180 9.99 -16.57 10.80
N LYS A 181 10.23 -15.47 11.50
CA LYS A 181 9.83 -14.15 11.04
C LYS A 181 11.01 -13.20 11.05
N ASP A 182 11.12 -12.35 10.02
CA ASP A 182 12.00 -11.18 10.04
C ASP A 182 11.29 -10.02 10.76
N TYR A 183 10.90 -10.32 12.01
CA TYR A 183 10.55 -9.41 13.11
C TYR A 183 11.01 -7.97 13.00
N ASP A 184 12.33 -7.93 12.90
CA ASP A 184 13.09 -6.93 13.59
C ASP A 184 13.13 -5.67 12.74
N HIS A 185 13.08 -5.80 11.43
CA HIS A 185 13.14 -4.67 10.52
C HIS A 185 11.87 -3.81 10.54
N LEU A 186 10.69 -4.43 10.40
CA LEU A 186 9.41 -3.71 10.42
C LEU A 186 9.18 -3.05 11.79
N ALA A 187 9.44 -3.78 12.87
CA ALA A 187 9.31 -3.28 14.23
C ALA A 187 10.22 -2.08 14.50
N THR A 188 11.52 -2.22 14.16
CA THR A 188 12.50 -1.15 14.37
C THR A 188 12.10 0.15 13.67
N ILE A 189 11.61 0.06 12.43
CA ILE A 189 11.20 1.27 11.68
C ILE A 189 9.93 1.88 12.28
N LEU A 190 8.93 1.07 12.61
CA LEU A 190 7.68 1.55 13.19
C LEU A 190 7.90 2.22 14.56
N GLU A 191 8.77 1.66 15.39
CA GLU A 191 9.19 2.26 16.66
C GLU A 191 9.92 3.59 16.45
N ALA A 192 10.81 3.68 15.46
CA ALA A 192 11.49 4.95 15.13
C ALA A 192 10.52 6.05 14.64
N LEU A 193 9.38 5.64 14.08
CA LEU A 193 8.32 6.51 13.60
C LEU A 193 7.28 6.86 14.67
N GLU A 194 7.34 6.27 15.86
CA GLU A 194 6.42 6.60 16.95
C GLU A 194 6.61 8.07 17.38
N LEU A 195 5.49 8.76 17.62
CA LEU A 195 5.50 10.07 18.25
C LEU A 195 5.66 9.90 19.77
N ASP A 196 6.62 10.63 20.34
CA ASP A 196 6.85 10.71 21.79
C ASP A 196 5.63 11.23 22.59
#